data_AF-A0A4S4M197-F1
#
_entry.id   AF-A0A4S4M197-F1
#
_cell.length_a   1.000
_cell.length_b   1.000
_cell.length_c   1.000
_cell.angle_alpha   90.00
_cell.angle_beta   90.00
_cell.angle_gamma   90.00
#
_symmetry.space_group_name_H-M   'P 1'
#
loop_
_entity.id
_entity.type
_entity.pdbx_description
1 polymer ?
#
loop_
_entity_poly.entity_id
_entity_poly.type
_entity_poly.pdbx_seq_one_letter_code
_entity_poly.pdbx_strand_id
1 'polypeptide(L)'
;MNACLQASLLVFLSPYGHISASSCTFSKEKSFTWASKNGYAPLGARTEKLNRDIRVPARLTCEEIEISSEKVTLSGIIVGSGDAKPTTVPEPRTVIVYFQGNAGNPLHRLPVFSSLLSRLPSSIVIAVAPRSYWTSTSARPTQDSLIMDYTHVLSYASSRFPDCALIVYGHSLGSAIAICLLAQLPSNKFIQVRGLILENAFASVPAMVQALYPQKWLPYHYMGPLVWDKWDALQAVKRPPEGSLLKRLLSDTMVMVSEKDEVVPVQMGHDIFSESRASVKDSEVDLRRFIVVEGALHENAWTKRQWALAMKSYVHAVSDKDFSRSSER
;
A
#
# COMPACT_ATOMS: atom_id res chain seq x y z
N MET A 1 7.61 1.23 -24.16
CA MET A 1 6.70 1.49 -23.02
C MET A 1 6.43 0.27 -22.13
N ASN A 2 6.79 -0.97 -22.50
CA ASN A 2 6.63 -2.16 -21.63
C ASN A 2 7.88 -2.60 -20.81
N ALA A 3 9.02 -1.93 -20.96
CA ALA A 3 10.26 -2.32 -20.27
C ALA A 3 10.27 -1.99 -18.76
N CYS A 4 9.50 -0.98 -18.32
CA CYS A 4 9.49 -0.52 -16.93
C CYS A 4 8.75 -1.50 -16.00
N LEU A 5 7.61 -2.05 -16.47
CA LEU A 5 6.86 -3.11 -15.77
C LEU A 5 7.64 -4.44 -15.72
N GLN A 6 8.32 -4.81 -16.82
CA GLN A 6 9.20 -5.98 -16.85
C GLN A 6 10.32 -5.87 -15.82
N ALA A 7 10.96 -4.70 -15.70
CA ALA A 7 12.01 -4.46 -14.71
C ALA A 7 11.49 -4.50 -13.26
N SER A 8 10.29 -3.97 -13.00
CA SER A 8 9.69 -3.93 -11.64
C SER A 8 9.19 -5.29 -11.15
N LEU A 9 8.68 -6.16 -12.03
CA LEU A 9 8.39 -7.55 -11.68
C LEU A 9 9.68 -8.38 -11.56
N LEU A 10 10.73 -8.04 -12.31
CA LEU A 10 12.06 -8.69 -12.24
C LEU A 10 12.73 -8.52 -10.87
N VAL A 11 12.45 -7.44 -10.13
CA VAL A 11 12.92 -7.27 -8.75
C VAL A 11 12.34 -8.32 -7.80
N PHE A 12 11.16 -8.86 -8.09
CA PHE A 12 10.54 -9.96 -7.36
C PHE A 12 10.79 -11.35 -7.98
N LEU A 13 11.28 -11.41 -9.23
CA LEU A 13 11.50 -12.65 -9.99
C LEU A 13 12.96 -13.12 -10.08
N SER A 14 13.98 -12.35 -9.67
CA SER A 14 15.38 -12.76 -9.80
C SER A 14 16.20 -12.56 -8.52
N PRO A 15 16.71 -13.64 -7.89
CA PRO A 15 17.74 -13.54 -6.86
C PRO A 15 19.18 -13.44 -7.43
N TYR A 16 19.37 -13.81 -8.70
CA TYR A 16 20.67 -13.82 -9.39
C TYR A 16 20.45 -13.69 -10.91
N GLY A 17 21.10 -12.71 -11.53
CA GLY A 17 21.05 -12.49 -12.97
C GLY A 17 22.44 -12.18 -13.55
N HIS A 18 23.43 -13.05 -13.32
CA HIS A 18 24.53 -13.19 -14.27
C HIS A 18 23.99 -13.99 -15.46
N ILE A 19 23.63 -13.31 -16.55
CA ILE A 19 23.55 -13.93 -17.87
C ILE A 19 24.82 -13.52 -18.60
N SER A 20 25.77 -14.45 -18.68
CA SER A 20 26.89 -14.37 -19.62
C SER A 20 26.32 -14.44 -21.03
N ALA A 21 26.19 -13.29 -21.69
CA ALA A 21 25.98 -13.25 -23.13
C ALA A 21 27.35 -13.35 -23.82
N SER A 22 27.67 -14.54 -24.30
CA SER A 22 28.78 -14.78 -25.22
C SER A 22 28.55 -13.97 -26.49
N SER A 23 29.44 -13.00 -26.72
CA SER A 23 29.87 -12.46 -28.01
C SER A 23 28.83 -12.40 -29.14
N CYS A 24 28.16 -11.25 -29.27
CA CYS A 24 27.83 -10.70 -30.58
C CYS A 24 28.28 -9.23 -30.60
N THR A 25 29.39 -8.99 -31.28
CA THR A 25 30.04 -7.68 -31.42
C THR A 25 29.21 -6.78 -32.32
N PHE A 26 28.70 -5.66 -31.79
CA PHE A 26 28.37 -4.50 -32.59
C PHE A 26 28.90 -3.22 -31.93
N SER A 27 29.40 -2.36 -32.81
CA SER A 27 30.25 -1.17 -32.63
C SER A 27 30.08 -0.34 -31.36
N LYS A 28 31.24 0.07 -30.82
CA LYS A 28 31.44 1.06 -29.76
C LYS A 28 30.82 2.41 -30.14
N GLU A 29 29.88 2.91 -29.32
CA GLU A 29 29.85 4.33 -28.91
C GLU A 29 28.82 4.57 -27.79
N LYS A 30 29.27 5.29 -26.75
CA LYS A 30 28.52 5.83 -25.59
C LYS A 30 28.00 4.81 -24.58
N SER A 31 28.87 4.49 -23.63
CA SER A 31 28.56 3.77 -22.38
C SER A 31 27.60 4.58 -21.49
N PHE A 32 26.31 4.29 -21.57
CA PHE A 32 25.31 4.61 -20.55
C PHE A 32 25.31 3.45 -19.53
N THR A 33 26.07 3.57 -18.45
CA THR A 33 26.09 2.60 -17.35
C THR A 33 24.89 2.85 -16.43
N TRP A 34 23.73 2.27 -16.75
CA TRP A 34 22.53 2.25 -15.89
C TRP A 34 22.17 0.82 -15.52
N ALA A 35 22.88 0.26 -14.55
CA ALA A 35 22.45 -0.91 -13.80
C ALA A 35 23.16 -0.88 -12.44
N SER A 36 22.55 -0.23 -11.45
CA SER A 36 22.99 -0.40 -10.07
C SER A 36 22.66 -1.83 -9.64
N LYS A 37 23.48 -2.41 -8.76
CA LYS A 37 23.31 -3.76 -8.18
C LYS A 37 21.99 -3.98 -7.42
N ASN A 38 21.11 -2.99 -7.38
CA ASN A 38 19.87 -2.97 -6.64
C ASN A 38 18.75 -2.69 -7.65
N GLY A 39 17.69 -3.49 -7.64
CA GLY A 39 16.56 -3.39 -8.58
C GLY A 39 16.01 -1.96 -8.79
N TYR A 40 15.21 -1.79 -9.84
CA TYR A 40 14.71 -0.48 -10.25
C TYR A 40 14.00 0.26 -9.10
N ALA A 41 14.53 1.44 -8.75
CA ALA A 41 13.91 2.39 -7.85
C ALA A 41 13.88 3.77 -8.54
N PRO A 42 12.81 4.57 -8.38
CA PRO A 42 12.78 5.94 -8.90
C PRO A 42 13.94 6.74 -8.33
N LEU A 43 14.38 7.74 -9.10
CA LEU A 43 15.38 8.69 -8.64
C LEU A 43 14.97 9.28 -7.29
N GLY A 44 15.91 9.38 -6.35
CA GLY A 44 15.68 9.96 -5.03
C GLY A 44 15.01 9.03 -4.00
N ALA A 45 14.43 7.89 -4.41
CA ALA A 45 13.67 7.00 -3.54
C ALA A 45 14.42 6.44 -2.31
N ARG A 46 15.75 6.59 -2.27
CA ARG A 46 16.65 6.13 -1.19
C ARG A 46 17.48 7.24 -0.54
N THR A 47 17.37 8.49 -0.98
CA THR A 47 18.34 9.55 -0.60
C THR A 47 17.72 10.92 -0.33
N GLU A 48 16.50 11.16 -0.80
CA GLU A 48 15.84 12.46 -0.61
C GLU A 48 15.60 12.78 0.85
N LYS A 49 15.81 14.05 1.20
CA LYS A 49 15.56 14.60 2.53
C LYS A 49 14.39 15.57 2.51
N LEU A 50 13.53 15.48 3.51
CA LEU A 50 12.44 16.43 3.72
C LEU A 50 13.00 17.85 3.89
N ASN A 51 12.30 18.84 3.34
CA ASN A 51 12.65 20.27 3.35
C ASN A 51 13.92 20.67 2.58
N ARG A 52 14.77 19.72 2.16
CA ARG A 52 15.88 19.96 1.24
C ARG A 52 15.51 19.63 -0.19
N ASP A 53 15.07 18.39 -0.43
CA ASP A 53 14.82 17.87 -1.78
C ASP A 53 13.33 17.87 -2.09
N ILE A 54 12.48 17.62 -1.09
CA ILE A 54 11.01 17.68 -1.21
C ILE A 54 10.44 18.69 -0.22
N ARG A 55 9.63 19.62 -0.73
CA ARG A 55 8.90 20.61 0.07
C ARG A 55 7.54 20.08 0.49
N VAL A 56 7.22 20.25 1.77
CA VAL A 56 5.89 19.95 2.30
C VAL A 56 4.86 20.94 1.71
N PRO A 57 3.74 20.47 1.15
CA PRO A 57 2.65 21.34 0.72
C PRO A 57 2.17 22.27 1.85
N ALA A 58 1.84 23.52 1.54
CA ALA A 58 1.60 24.58 2.54
C ALA A 58 0.48 24.30 3.57
N ARG A 59 -0.46 23.39 3.24
CA ARG A 59 -1.60 23.00 4.09
C ARG A 59 -1.39 21.66 4.80
N LEU A 60 -0.16 21.17 4.82
CA LEU A 60 0.20 19.94 5.51
C LEU A 60 1.22 20.23 6.61
N THR A 61 1.06 19.52 7.72
CA THR A 61 2.14 19.28 8.69
C THR A 61 2.80 17.94 8.35
N CYS A 62 4.11 17.85 8.54
CA CYS A 62 4.87 16.62 8.26
C CYS A 62 5.96 16.45 9.32
N GLU A 63 5.89 15.35 10.07
CA GLU A 63 6.86 14.92 11.07
C GLU A 63 7.57 13.68 10.54
N GLU A 64 8.91 13.67 10.54
CA GLU A 64 9.67 12.44 10.27
C GLU A 64 9.68 11.58 11.53
N ILE A 65 9.46 10.27 11.36
CA ILE A 65 9.46 9.30 12.44
C ILE A 65 10.39 8.13 12.12
N GLU A 66 10.90 7.51 13.18
CA GLU A 66 11.65 6.25 13.10
C GLU A 66 10.97 5.20 13.97
N ILE A 67 10.70 4.04 13.37
CA ILE A 67 10.10 2.89 14.04
C ILE A 67 11.17 1.80 14.09
N SER A 68 11.76 1.62 15.26
CA SER A 68 12.82 0.64 15.49
C SER A 68 12.30 -0.62 16.13
N SER A 69 12.80 -1.75 15.66
CA SER A 69 12.72 -3.07 16.28
C SER A 69 14.14 -3.62 16.47
N GLU A 70 14.29 -4.77 17.11
CA GLU A 70 15.61 -5.40 17.34
C GLU A 70 16.42 -5.64 16.05
N LYS A 71 15.75 -5.77 14.89
CA LYS A 71 16.37 -6.19 13.63
C LYS A 71 16.34 -5.14 12.52
N VAL A 72 15.47 -4.14 12.63
CA VAL A 72 15.20 -3.18 11.56
C VAL A 72 14.72 -1.85 12.14
N THR A 73 15.24 -0.76 11.59
CA THR A 73 14.73 0.59 11.76
C THR A 73 14.06 1.03 10.47
N LEU A 74 12.81 1.45 10.58
CA LEU A 74 11.99 1.92 9.48
C LEU A 74 11.81 3.43 9.60
N SER A 75 12.17 4.16 8.56
CA SER A 75 11.91 5.60 8.48
C SER A 75 10.54 5.85 7.85
N GLY A 76 9.79 6.78 8.42
CA GLY A 76 8.49 7.19 7.91
C GLY A 76 8.17 8.65 8.17
N ILE A 77 6.95 9.02 7.86
CA ILE A 77 6.39 10.34 8.10
C ILE A 77 4.99 10.24 8.71
N ILE A 78 4.66 11.18 9.59
CA ILE A 78 3.29 11.47 10.02
C ILE A 78 2.86 12.78 9.36
N VAL A 79 1.75 12.74 8.64
CA VAL A 79 1.23 13.88 7.89
C VAL A 79 -0.15 14.25 8.40
N GLY A 80 -0.34 15.51 8.78
CA GLY A 80 -1.63 16.04 9.22
C GLY A 80 -2.09 17.21 8.36
N SER A 81 -3.37 17.57 8.48
CA SER A 81 -3.88 18.83 7.95
C SER A 81 -3.52 19.97 8.91
N GLY A 82 -2.96 21.06 8.40
CA GLY A 82 -2.67 22.24 9.20
C GLY A 82 -1.90 23.27 8.40
N ASP A 83 -1.96 24.54 8.84
CA ASP A 83 -1.04 25.54 8.32
C ASP A 83 0.39 25.13 8.71
N ALA A 84 1.39 25.52 7.90
CA ALA A 84 2.81 25.17 8.05
C ALA A 84 3.48 25.57 9.39
N LYS A 85 2.70 26.04 10.37
CA LYS A 85 3.02 26.04 11.81
C LYS A 85 1.85 25.38 12.55
N PRO A 86 2.05 24.19 13.13
CA PRO A 86 2.73 24.08 14.42
C PRO A 86 3.83 23.00 14.45
N THR A 87 4.70 23.06 15.46
CA THR A 87 5.75 22.07 15.76
C THR A 87 5.23 20.69 16.21
N THR A 88 3.91 20.45 16.16
CA THR A 88 3.25 19.22 16.61
C THR A 88 2.03 18.89 15.76
N VAL A 89 1.82 17.61 15.47
CA VAL A 89 0.63 17.10 14.75
C VAL A 89 -0.60 17.26 15.66
N PRO A 90 -1.75 17.77 15.16
CA PRO A 90 -2.98 17.86 15.95
C PRO A 90 -3.44 16.49 16.47
N GLU A 91 -4.13 16.44 17.61
CA GLU A 91 -4.74 15.19 18.08
C GLU A 91 -5.78 14.68 17.07
N PRO A 92 -5.54 13.53 16.42
CA PRO A 92 -6.42 13.04 15.38
C PRO A 92 -7.62 12.31 15.98
N ARG A 93 -8.74 12.27 15.25
CA ARG A 93 -9.80 11.27 15.49
C ARG A 93 -9.54 9.98 14.73
N THR A 94 -8.77 10.06 13.64
CA THR A 94 -8.55 8.93 12.74
C THR A 94 -7.14 8.93 12.21
N VAL A 95 -6.53 7.75 12.25
CA VAL A 95 -5.17 7.52 11.77
C VAL A 95 -5.23 6.58 10.58
N ILE A 96 -4.76 7.04 9.45
CA ILE A 96 -4.68 6.27 8.22
C ILE A 96 -3.25 5.72 8.11
N VAL A 97 -3.10 4.41 8.25
CA VAL A 97 -1.80 3.74 8.11
C VAL A 97 -1.64 3.34 6.65
N TYR A 98 -0.78 4.07 5.94
CA TYR A 98 -0.59 3.94 4.51
C TYR A 98 0.49 2.92 4.17
N PHE A 99 0.13 1.91 3.38
CA PHE A 99 1.05 0.89 2.87
C PHE A 99 1.35 1.21 1.41
N GLN A 100 2.64 1.46 1.14
CA GLN A 100 3.08 1.93 -0.16
C GLN A 100 3.09 0.81 -1.21
N GLY A 101 2.83 1.20 -2.47
CA GLY A 101 3.08 0.38 -3.65
C GLY A 101 4.57 0.16 -3.92
N ASN A 102 4.90 -0.39 -5.09
CA ASN A 102 6.29 -0.73 -5.42
C ASN A 102 7.19 0.51 -5.53
N ALA A 103 8.43 0.36 -5.05
CA ALA A 103 9.58 1.24 -5.29
C ALA A 103 9.30 2.75 -5.22
N GLY A 104 9.24 3.32 -4.02
CA GLY A 104 9.18 4.77 -3.85
C GLY A 104 9.55 5.22 -2.43
N ASN A 105 9.35 6.50 -2.17
CA ASN A 105 9.55 7.16 -0.88
C ASN A 105 8.19 7.65 -0.34
N PRO A 106 7.88 7.55 0.97
CA PRO A 106 6.73 8.23 1.57
C PRO A 106 6.61 9.71 1.18
N LEU A 107 7.73 10.41 1.01
CA LEU A 107 7.75 11.82 0.59
C LEU A 107 7.13 12.03 -0.79
N HIS A 108 7.24 11.08 -1.72
CA HIS A 108 6.61 11.14 -3.05
C HIS A 108 5.09 11.11 -2.98
N ARG A 109 4.53 10.69 -1.84
CA ARG A 109 3.09 10.55 -1.62
C ARG A 109 2.46 11.77 -0.93
N LEU A 110 3.25 12.80 -0.59
CA LEU A 110 2.74 14.06 -0.04
C LEU A 110 1.62 14.71 -0.88
N PRO A 111 1.64 14.72 -2.23
CA PRO A 111 0.52 15.23 -3.03
C PRO A 111 -0.77 14.42 -2.83
N VAL A 112 -0.66 13.10 -2.71
CA VAL A 112 -1.80 12.20 -2.42
C VAL A 112 -2.38 12.52 -1.05
N PHE A 113 -1.52 12.64 -0.04
CA PHE A 113 -1.92 12.97 1.33
C PHE A 113 -2.51 14.38 1.42
N SER A 114 -2.03 15.33 0.61
CA SER A 114 -2.61 16.66 0.51
C SER A 114 -4.04 16.61 -0.01
N SER A 115 -4.29 15.87 -1.10
CA SER A 115 -5.64 15.66 -1.63
C SER A 115 -6.56 15.00 -0.60
N LEU A 116 -6.08 13.95 0.07
CA LEU A 116 -6.81 13.21 1.11
C LEU A 116 -7.20 14.10 2.29
N LEU A 117 -6.20 14.72 2.93
CA LEU A 117 -6.35 15.46 4.17
C LEU A 117 -7.06 16.80 3.99
N SER A 118 -7.07 17.37 2.77
CA SER A 118 -7.84 18.59 2.45
C SER A 118 -9.33 18.48 2.79
N ARG A 119 -9.86 17.26 2.88
CA ARG A 119 -11.26 16.94 3.19
C ARG A 119 -11.44 16.21 4.51
N LEU A 120 -10.36 15.92 5.21
CA LEU A 120 -10.30 15.13 6.44
C LEU A 120 -9.39 15.84 7.47
N PRO A 121 -9.79 17.03 7.97
CA PRO A 121 -8.92 17.86 8.80
C PRO A 121 -8.61 17.24 10.18
N SER A 122 -9.41 16.28 10.64
CA SER A 122 -9.21 15.55 11.91
C SER A 122 -8.53 14.19 11.70
N SER A 123 -7.96 13.95 10.53
CA SER A 123 -7.22 12.73 10.22
C SER A 123 -5.74 13.01 10.06
N ILE A 124 -4.93 11.99 10.34
CA ILE A 124 -3.50 11.98 10.01
C ILE A 124 -3.17 10.75 9.19
N VAL A 125 -2.08 10.80 8.44
CA VAL A 125 -1.53 9.67 7.69
C VAL A 125 -0.18 9.29 8.28
N ILE A 126 0.01 8.01 8.59
CA ILE A 126 1.32 7.44 8.89
C ILE A 126 1.77 6.67 7.64
N ALA A 127 2.88 7.08 7.04
CA ALA A 127 3.43 6.44 5.85
C ALA A 127 4.90 6.08 6.10
N VAL A 128 5.25 4.81 5.95
CA VAL A 128 6.57 4.29 6.30
C VAL A 128 7.21 3.65 5.07
N ALA A 129 8.50 3.91 4.88
CA ALA A 129 9.29 3.22 3.88
C ALA A 129 9.65 1.81 4.40
N PRO A 130 9.24 0.73 3.73
CA PRO A 130 9.68 -0.61 4.12
C PRO A 130 11.21 -0.74 4.03
N ARG A 131 11.77 -1.80 4.63
CA ARG A 131 13.22 -2.06 4.57
C ARG A 131 13.75 -1.98 3.12
N SER A 132 15.00 -1.53 2.97
CA SER A 132 15.65 -1.25 1.67
C SER A 132 15.05 -0.11 0.84
N TYR A 133 14.12 0.67 1.38
CA TYR A 133 13.61 1.89 0.77
C TYR A 133 13.87 3.10 1.66
N TRP A 134 14.00 4.27 1.03
CA TRP A 134 14.36 5.52 1.69
C TRP A 134 15.59 5.38 2.60
N THR A 135 15.52 5.87 3.84
CA THR A 135 16.57 5.77 4.87
C THR A 135 16.38 4.58 5.82
N SER A 136 15.40 3.71 5.57
CA SER A 136 15.19 2.49 6.35
C SER A 136 16.35 1.51 6.19
N THR A 137 16.52 0.60 7.15
CA THR A 137 17.62 -0.38 7.14
C THR A 137 17.71 -1.11 5.80
N SER A 138 18.92 -1.15 5.24
CA SER A 138 19.22 -1.86 4.00
C SER A 138 19.30 -3.36 4.24
N ALA A 139 18.18 -4.07 4.08
CA ALA A 139 18.08 -5.52 4.17
C ALA A 139 17.11 -6.07 3.11
N ARG A 140 17.42 -7.23 2.53
CA ARG A 140 16.62 -7.82 1.44
C ARG A 140 15.14 -7.93 1.85
N PRO A 141 14.21 -7.32 1.08
CA PRO A 141 12.79 -7.50 1.31
C PRO A 141 12.34 -8.88 0.80
N THR A 142 11.71 -9.65 1.67
CA THR A 142 10.88 -10.82 1.37
C THR A 142 9.47 -10.59 1.89
N GLN A 143 8.50 -11.42 1.46
CA GLN A 143 7.13 -11.35 1.93
C GLN A 143 7.01 -11.34 3.46
N ASP A 144 7.60 -12.33 4.14
CA ASP A 144 7.58 -12.43 5.60
C ASP A 144 8.21 -11.22 6.28
N SER A 145 9.30 -10.71 5.68
CA SER A 145 10.02 -9.57 6.22
C SER A 145 9.21 -8.27 6.13
N LEU A 146 8.43 -8.10 5.06
CA LEU A 146 7.57 -6.94 4.85
C LEU A 146 6.32 -7.03 5.72
N ILE A 147 5.77 -8.23 5.90
CA ILE A 147 4.69 -8.48 6.87
C ILE A 147 5.17 -8.09 8.28
N MET A 148 6.38 -8.47 8.67
CA MET A 148 6.94 -8.08 9.97
C MET A 148 7.12 -6.55 10.09
N ASP A 149 7.65 -5.90 9.04
CA ASP A 149 7.80 -4.43 9.03
C ASP A 149 6.47 -3.73 9.26
N TYR A 150 5.46 -4.06 8.46
CA TYR A 150 4.14 -3.42 8.58
C TYR A 150 3.38 -3.84 9.84
N THR A 151 3.68 -5.01 10.43
CA THR A 151 3.19 -5.36 11.77
C THR A 151 3.72 -4.38 12.82
N HIS A 152 5.02 -4.03 12.75
CA HIS A 152 5.61 -3.05 13.65
C HIS A 152 5.01 -1.65 13.43
N VAL A 153 4.79 -1.25 12.17
CA VAL A 153 4.13 0.03 11.86
C VAL A 153 2.72 0.10 12.44
N LEU A 154 1.93 -0.96 12.27
CA LEU A 154 0.57 -1.01 12.80
C LEU A 154 0.55 -1.03 14.33
N SER A 155 1.49 -1.75 14.95
CA SER A 155 1.63 -1.79 16.41
C SER A 155 2.03 -0.42 16.97
N TYR A 156 3.00 0.25 16.33
CA TYR A 156 3.39 1.62 16.66
C TYR A 156 2.19 2.57 16.59
N ALA A 157 1.40 2.49 15.52
CA ALA A 157 0.21 3.34 15.34
C ALA A 157 -0.85 3.07 16.44
N SER A 158 -1.13 1.79 16.73
CA SER A 158 -2.04 1.39 17.82
C SER A 158 -1.58 1.85 19.20
N SER A 159 -0.27 1.83 19.48
CA SER A 159 0.27 2.29 20.76
C SER A 159 0.36 3.81 20.86
N ARG A 160 0.66 4.51 19.75
CA ARG A 160 0.78 5.97 19.73
C ARG A 160 -0.58 6.67 19.78
N PHE A 161 -1.60 6.04 19.19
CA PHE A 161 -2.96 6.58 19.03
C PHE A 161 -4.02 5.59 19.54
N PRO A 162 -4.02 5.24 20.84
CA PRO A 162 -4.86 4.17 21.38
C PRO A 162 -6.37 4.47 21.31
N ASP A 163 -6.74 5.75 21.32
CA ASP A 163 -8.13 6.22 21.31
C ASP A 163 -8.65 6.62 19.92
N CYS A 164 -7.82 6.43 18.88
CA CYS A 164 -8.18 6.80 17.51
C CYS A 164 -8.72 5.60 16.73
N ALA A 165 -9.59 5.85 15.75
CA ALA A 165 -9.89 4.85 14.73
C ALA A 165 -8.69 4.69 13.78
N LEU A 166 -8.17 3.46 13.64
CA LEU A 166 -7.14 3.14 12.66
C LEU A 166 -7.77 2.57 11.38
N ILE A 167 -7.33 3.09 10.24
CA ILE A 167 -7.72 2.61 8.91
C ILE A 167 -6.44 2.20 8.18
N VAL A 168 -6.37 0.95 7.73
CA VAL A 168 -5.27 0.51 6.87
C VAL A 168 -5.60 0.89 5.44
N TYR A 169 -4.71 1.61 4.77
CA TYR A 169 -4.87 2.00 3.38
C TYR A 169 -3.69 1.51 2.56
N GLY A 170 -3.92 0.48 1.75
CA GLY A 170 -2.92 -0.06 0.84
C GLY A 170 -3.14 0.40 -0.59
N HIS A 171 -2.06 0.80 -1.26
CA HIS A 171 -2.04 1.12 -2.69
C HIS A 171 -1.25 0.06 -3.47
N SER A 172 -1.84 -0.51 -4.51
CA SER A 172 -1.19 -1.49 -5.39
C SER A 172 -0.61 -2.68 -4.60
N LEU A 173 0.72 -2.89 -4.62
CA LEU A 173 1.40 -3.87 -3.77
C LEU A 173 1.07 -3.70 -2.28
N GLY A 174 0.94 -2.47 -1.80
CA GLY A 174 0.56 -2.19 -0.42
C GLY A 174 -0.81 -2.77 -0.04
N SER A 175 -1.75 -2.89 -0.99
CA SER A 175 -3.05 -3.52 -0.77
C SER A 175 -2.92 -5.03 -0.57
N ALA A 176 -2.11 -5.70 -1.39
CA ALA A 176 -1.86 -7.12 -1.26
C ALA A 176 -1.12 -7.44 0.06
N ILE A 177 -0.13 -6.61 0.41
CA ILE A 177 0.57 -6.69 1.71
C ILE A 177 -0.42 -6.51 2.86
N ALA A 178 -1.29 -5.49 2.80
CA ALA A 178 -2.29 -5.25 3.83
C ALA A 178 -3.21 -6.46 4.04
N ILE A 179 -3.74 -7.05 2.96
CA ILE A 179 -4.59 -8.24 3.07
C ILE A 179 -3.82 -9.41 3.71
N CYS A 180 -2.63 -9.72 3.21
CA CYS A 180 -1.83 -10.85 3.71
C CYS A 180 -1.37 -10.65 5.16
N LEU A 181 -1.04 -9.41 5.57
CA LEU A 181 -0.74 -9.03 6.95
C LEU A 181 -1.96 -9.26 7.84
N LEU A 182 -3.09 -8.64 7.50
CA LEU A 182 -4.29 -8.65 8.34
C LEU A 182 -4.85 -10.07 8.52
N ALA A 183 -4.60 -10.97 7.56
CA ALA A 183 -4.95 -12.39 7.68
C ALA A 183 -4.17 -13.11 8.81
N GLN A 184 -2.97 -12.62 9.15
CA GLN A 184 -2.10 -13.21 10.17
C GLN A 184 -2.25 -12.55 11.55
N LEU A 185 -2.81 -11.34 11.60
CA LEU A 185 -2.96 -10.61 12.85
C LEU A 185 -4.25 -11.01 13.59
N PRO A 186 -4.20 -11.23 14.91
CA PRO A 186 -5.38 -11.57 15.68
C PRO A 186 -6.24 -10.32 15.91
N SER A 187 -7.54 -10.45 15.66
CA SER A 187 -8.50 -9.34 15.69
C SER A 187 -8.62 -8.63 17.04
N ASN A 188 -8.37 -9.35 18.15
CA ASN A 188 -8.47 -8.86 19.53
C ASN A 188 -7.29 -7.99 19.98
N LYS A 189 -6.13 -8.06 19.32
CA LYS A 189 -4.97 -7.22 19.66
C LYS A 189 -5.02 -5.84 19.00
N PHE A 190 -5.75 -5.73 17.89
CA PHE A 190 -5.81 -4.53 17.05
C PHE A 190 -7.24 -3.99 16.98
N ILE A 191 -7.88 -3.82 18.15
CA ILE A 191 -9.28 -3.38 18.25
C ILE A 191 -9.52 -2.00 17.63
N GLN A 192 -8.49 -1.14 17.61
CA GLN A 192 -8.62 0.19 17.04
C GLN A 192 -8.66 0.17 15.51
N VAL A 193 -8.18 -0.90 14.87
CA VAL A 193 -8.21 -1.04 13.40
C VAL A 193 -9.63 -1.40 12.97
N ARG A 194 -10.26 -0.51 12.22
CA ARG A 194 -11.70 -0.54 11.91
C ARG A 194 -12.04 -0.42 10.43
N GLY A 195 -11.07 -0.04 9.61
CA GLY A 195 -11.25 0.10 8.18
C GLY A 195 -10.10 -0.47 7.38
N LEU A 196 -10.41 -0.90 6.16
CA LEU A 196 -9.47 -1.33 5.16
C LEU A 196 -9.81 -0.67 3.83
N ILE A 197 -8.88 0.09 3.28
CA ILE A 197 -8.95 0.71 1.96
C ILE A 197 -7.94 0.01 1.05
N LEU A 198 -8.42 -0.49 -0.08
CA LEU A 198 -7.62 -1.17 -1.09
C LEU A 198 -7.75 -0.40 -2.40
N GLU A 199 -6.70 0.32 -2.80
CA GLU A 199 -6.66 1.05 -4.06
C GLU A 199 -5.80 0.33 -5.10
N ASN A 200 -6.38 0.06 -6.27
CA ASN A 200 -5.74 -0.63 -7.40
C ASN A 200 -5.06 -1.94 -6.98
N ALA A 201 -5.72 -2.70 -6.10
CA ALA A 201 -5.22 -3.97 -5.56
C ALA A 201 -5.19 -5.07 -6.62
N PHE A 202 -4.14 -5.89 -6.61
CA PHE A 202 -4.05 -7.09 -7.44
C PHE A 202 -4.37 -8.36 -6.64
N ALA A 203 -4.78 -9.43 -7.34
CA ALA A 203 -5.21 -10.69 -6.74
C ALA A 203 -4.04 -11.52 -6.18
N SER A 204 -2.98 -11.67 -6.97
CA SER A 204 -1.68 -12.25 -6.56
C SER A 204 -0.59 -11.93 -7.59
N VAL A 205 0.69 -12.12 -7.24
CA VAL A 205 1.80 -11.97 -8.20
C VAL A 205 1.68 -12.97 -9.35
N PRO A 206 1.37 -14.27 -9.13
CA PRO A 206 1.09 -15.19 -10.23
C PRO A 206 -0.02 -14.71 -11.18
N ALA A 207 -1.11 -14.15 -10.64
CA ALA A 207 -2.20 -13.62 -11.46
C ALA A 207 -1.75 -12.38 -12.27
N MET A 208 -0.90 -11.54 -11.69
CA MET A 208 -0.29 -10.40 -12.41
C MET A 208 0.63 -10.85 -13.54
N VAL A 209 1.45 -11.89 -13.32
CA VAL A 209 2.29 -12.47 -14.39
C VAL A 209 1.42 -12.93 -15.56
N GLN A 210 0.30 -13.61 -15.28
CA GLN A 210 -0.63 -14.05 -16.33
C GLN A 210 -1.31 -12.89 -17.05
N ALA A 211 -1.66 -11.82 -16.33
CA ALA A 211 -2.24 -10.61 -16.93
C ALA A 211 -1.25 -9.88 -17.84
N LEU A 212 0.04 -9.86 -17.48
CA LEU A 212 1.10 -9.22 -18.28
C LEU A 212 1.51 -10.06 -19.50
N TYR A 213 1.42 -11.39 -19.38
CA TYR A 213 1.72 -12.33 -20.46
C TYR A 213 0.48 -13.19 -20.78
N PRO A 214 -0.59 -12.63 -21.34
CA PRO A 214 -1.84 -13.37 -21.58
C PRO A 214 -1.71 -14.44 -22.66
N GLN A 215 -0.68 -14.37 -23.51
CA GLN A 215 -0.44 -15.33 -24.57
C GLN A 215 0.01 -16.66 -24.00
N LYS A 216 -0.85 -17.68 -24.06
CA LYS A 216 -0.60 -19.04 -23.56
C LYS A 216 0.61 -19.74 -24.21
N TRP A 217 1.09 -19.26 -25.36
CA TRP A 217 2.29 -19.82 -26.00
C TRP A 217 3.60 -19.25 -25.44
N LEU A 218 3.56 -18.17 -24.65
CA LEU A 218 4.73 -17.61 -23.98
C LEU A 218 5.04 -18.41 -22.72
N PRO A 219 6.28 -18.93 -22.55
CA PRO A 219 6.67 -19.61 -21.31
C PRO A 219 6.49 -18.75 -20.06
N TYR A 220 6.67 -17.43 -20.19
CA TYR A 220 6.48 -16.46 -19.11
C TYR A 220 5.09 -16.50 -18.48
N HIS A 221 4.05 -16.87 -19.24
CA HIS A 221 2.69 -17.05 -18.72
C HIS A 221 2.62 -18.06 -17.55
N TYR A 222 3.50 -19.07 -17.57
CA TYR A 222 3.53 -20.16 -16.59
C TYR A 222 4.58 -19.99 -15.50
N MET A 223 5.28 -18.85 -15.46
CA MET A 223 6.33 -18.61 -14.46
C MET A 223 5.80 -18.11 -13.11
N GLY A 224 4.53 -17.73 -13.02
CA GLY A 224 3.90 -17.23 -11.78
C GLY A 224 4.12 -18.12 -10.55
N PRO A 225 3.93 -19.45 -10.63
CA PRO A 225 4.16 -20.36 -9.50
C PRO A 225 5.61 -20.42 -8.98
N LEU A 226 6.59 -19.98 -9.80
CA LEU A 226 8.02 -19.96 -9.44
C LEU A 226 8.42 -18.71 -8.64
N VAL A 227 7.49 -17.75 -8.47
CA VAL A 227 7.70 -16.58 -7.63
C VAL A 227 7.74 -17.00 -6.16
N TRP A 228 8.73 -16.51 -5.43
CA TRP A 228 8.88 -16.74 -3.98
C TRP A 228 7.81 -15.99 -3.18
N ASP A 229 7.71 -14.68 -3.41
CA ASP A 229 6.76 -13.79 -2.75
C ASP A 229 5.46 -13.69 -3.56
N LYS A 230 4.49 -14.57 -3.27
CA LYS A 230 3.28 -14.73 -4.08
C LYS A 230 2.23 -13.64 -3.84
N TRP A 231 2.18 -13.10 -2.63
CA TRP A 231 1.15 -12.13 -2.20
C TRP A 231 -0.27 -12.54 -2.60
N ASP A 232 -0.69 -13.76 -2.21
CA ASP A 232 -1.99 -14.35 -2.57
C ASP A 232 -3.17 -13.70 -1.81
N ALA A 233 -3.42 -12.43 -2.12
CA ALA A 233 -4.45 -11.60 -1.50
C ALA A 233 -5.87 -12.14 -1.73
N LEU A 234 -6.19 -12.55 -2.97
CA LEU A 234 -7.52 -13.10 -3.29
C LEU A 234 -7.80 -14.38 -2.49
N GLN A 235 -6.80 -15.25 -2.33
CA GLN A 235 -6.95 -16.49 -1.56
C GLN A 235 -7.17 -16.21 -0.06
N ALA A 236 -6.48 -15.19 0.49
CA ALA A 236 -6.66 -14.76 1.87
C ALA A 236 -8.06 -14.17 2.10
N VAL A 237 -8.61 -13.41 1.14
CA VAL A 237 -9.99 -12.88 1.22
C VAL A 237 -11.04 -13.98 1.06
N LYS A 238 -10.79 -14.96 0.20
CA LYS A 238 -11.67 -16.11 -0.04
C LYS A 238 -11.76 -17.07 1.14
N ARG A 239 -10.67 -17.23 1.89
CA ARG A 239 -10.59 -18.11 3.07
C ARG A 239 -9.90 -17.37 4.21
N PRO A 240 -10.55 -16.33 4.76
CA PRO A 240 -9.94 -15.53 5.81
C PRO A 240 -9.83 -16.38 7.09
N PRO A 241 -8.66 -16.44 7.75
CA PRO A 241 -8.50 -17.25 8.95
C PRO A 241 -9.47 -16.83 10.06
N GLU A 242 -9.98 -17.79 10.82
CA GLU A 242 -10.87 -17.49 11.95
C GLU A 242 -10.15 -16.65 13.01
N GLY A 243 -10.87 -15.67 13.57
CA GLY A 243 -10.31 -14.74 14.55
C GLY A 243 -9.28 -13.74 13.97
N SER A 244 -8.95 -13.81 12.67
CA SER A 244 -8.05 -12.84 12.04
C SER A 244 -8.68 -11.45 11.94
N LEU A 245 -7.80 -10.45 11.96
CA LEU A 245 -8.17 -9.06 11.75
C LEU A 245 -8.77 -8.85 10.37
N LEU A 246 -8.26 -9.54 9.33
CA LEU A 246 -8.83 -9.50 7.99
C LEU A 246 -10.30 -9.91 8.01
N LYS A 247 -10.64 -11.08 8.59
CA LYS A 247 -12.04 -11.56 8.62
C LYS A 247 -12.98 -10.53 9.22
N ARG A 248 -12.57 -9.87 10.31
CA ARG A 248 -13.34 -8.80 10.95
C ARG A 248 -13.51 -7.57 10.06
N LEU A 249 -12.50 -7.22 9.27
CA LEU A 249 -12.50 -6.02 8.42
C LEU A 249 -13.13 -6.23 7.04
N LEU A 250 -13.41 -7.46 6.61
CA LEU A 250 -13.99 -7.72 5.28
C LEU A 250 -15.34 -7.02 5.08
N SER A 251 -16.20 -6.94 6.10
CA SER A 251 -17.47 -6.19 6.05
C SER A 251 -17.28 -4.67 6.08
N ASP A 252 -16.06 -4.20 6.32
CA ASP A 252 -15.69 -2.80 6.42
C ASP A 252 -14.71 -2.38 5.32
N THR A 253 -14.54 -3.18 4.27
CA THR A 253 -13.53 -2.93 3.24
C THR A 253 -14.05 -2.05 2.10
N MET A 254 -13.33 -0.98 1.78
CA MET A 254 -13.50 -0.25 0.51
C MET A 254 -12.46 -0.70 -0.50
N VAL A 255 -12.93 -1.22 -1.63
CA VAL A 255 -12.10 -1.50 -2.81
C VAL A 255 -12.31 -0.38 -3.82
N MET A 256 -11.21 0.23 -4.24
CA MET A 256 -11.19 1.29 -5.23
C MET A 256 -10.29 0.87 -6.40
N VAL A 257 -10.78 1.04 -7.61
CA VAL A 257 -10.09 0.69 -8.85
C VAL A 257 -10.11 1.86 -9.81
N SER A 258 -9.07 2.02 -10.60
CA SER A 258 -8.97 3.04 -11.65
C SER A 258 -9.49 2.48 -12.96
N GLU A 259 -10.43 3.17 -13.62
CA GLU A 259 -11.09 2.64 -14.83
C GLU A 259 -10.09 2.30 -15.95
N LYS A 260 -9.05 3.12 -16.11
CA LYS A 260 -8.04 2.99 -17.15
C LYS A 260 -6.69 2.55 -16.59
N ASP A 261 -6.71 1.78 -15.50
CA ASP A 261 -5.49 1.24 -14.91
C ASP A 261 -4.67 0.45 -15.95
N GLU A 262 -3.47 0.95 -16.21
CA GLU A 262 -2.53 0.42 -17.19
C GLU A 262 -1.61 -0.66 -16.61
N VAL A 263 -1.68 -0.90 -15.29
CA VAL A 263 -0.81 -1.80 -14.54
C VAL A 263 -1.62 -3.01 -14.06
N VAL A 264 -2.65 -2.78 -13.26
CA VAL A 264 -3.44 -3.83 -12.60
C VAL A 264 -4.81 -3.92 -13.27
N PRO A 265 -5.18 -5.08 -13.84
CA PRO A 265 -6.51 -5.24 -14.41
C PRO A 265 -7.62 -4.99 -13.36
N VAL A 266 -8.58 -4.15 -13.72
CA VAL A 266 -9.74 -3.78 -12.89
C VAL A 266 -10.49 -5.00 -12.33
N GLN A 267 -10.52 -6.10 -13.10
CA GLN A 267 -11.16 -7.36 -12.71
C GLN A 267 -10.60 -7.91 -11.38
N MET A 268 -9.31 -7.74 -11.09
CA MET A 268 -8.74 -8.25 -9.83
C MET A 268 -9.33 -7.56 -8.61
N GLY A 269 -9.57 -6.25 -8.67
CA GLY A 269 -10.26 -5.53 -7.60
C GLY A 269 -11.72 -5.98 -7.47
N HIS A 270 -12.40 -6.20 -8.60
CA HIS A 270 -13.76 -6.75 -8.60
C HIS A 270 -13.82 -8.13 -7.93
N ASP A 271 -12.88 -9.02 -8.24
CA ASP A 271 -12.82 -10.36 -7.67
C ASP A 271 -12.57 -10.32 -6.15
N ILE A 272 -11.65 -9.45 -5.69
CA ILE A 272 -11.41 -9.21 -4.26
C ILE A 272 -12.69 -8.73 -3.56
N PHE A 273 -13.43 -7.79 -4.17
CA PHE A 273 -14.68 -7.29 -3.61
C PHE A 273 -15.78 -8.35 -3.60
N SER A 274 -15.90 -9.15 -4.65
CA SER A 274 -16.88 -10.23 -4.74
C SER A 274 -16.61 -11.30 -3.68
N GLU A 275 -15.34 -11.71 -3.51
CA GLU A 275 -14.97 -12.70 -2.49
C GLU A 275 -15.12 -12.13 -1.07
N SER A 276 -14.88 -10.83 -0.84
CA SER A 276 -15.16 -10.22 0.47
C SER A 276 -16.66 -10.27 0.83
N ARG A 277 -17.54 -10.17 -0.18
CA ARG A 277 -19.00 -10.38 -0.04
C ARG A 277 -19.37 -11.83 0.22
N ALA A 278 -18.74 -12.77 -0.49
CA ALA A 278 -19.02 -14.18 -0.34
C ALA A 278 -18.57 -14.74 1.03
N SER A 279 -17.41 -14.28 1.53
CA SER A 279 -16.78 -14.75 2.76
C SER A 279 -17.47 -14.26 4.04
N VAL A 280 -18.20 -13.14 3.99
CA VAL A 280 -18.91 -12.55 5.14
C VAL A 280 -20.31 -12.13 4.70
N LYS A 281 -21.30 -13.00 4.94
CA LYS A 281 -22.70 -12.80 4.48
C LYS A 281 -23.54 -11.97 5.44
N ASP A 282 -23.32 -12.12 6.75
CA ASP A 282 -24.17 -11.52 7.79
C ASP A 282 -23.35 -10.58 8.67
N SER A 283 -23.30 -9.29 8.29
CA SER A 283 -22.79 -8.22 9.16
C SER A 283 -23.93 -7.24 9.41
N GLU A 284 -24.21 -6.94 10.67
CA GLU A 284 -25.24 -5.97 11.08
C GLU A 284 -24.99 -4.59 10.44
N VAL A 285 -23.72 -4.22 10.23
CA VAL A 285 -23.33 -2.97 9.58
C VAL A 285 -22.30 -3.25 8.50
N ASP A 286 -22.77 -3.34 7.25
CA ASP A 286 -21.95 -3.52 6.06
C ASP A 286 -21.49 -2.16 5.49
N LEU A 287 -20.21 -1.84 5.63
CA LEU A 287 -19.58 -0.64 5.06
C LEU A 287 -18.81 -0.95 3.77
N ARG A 288 -18.99 -2.13 3.17
CA ARG A 288 -18.29 -2.49 1.94
C ARG A 288 -18.63 -1.53 0.80
N ARG A 289 -17.61 -1.08 0.09
CA ARG A 289 -17.76 -0.19 -1.08
C ARG A 289 -16.87 -0.67 -2.22
N PHE A 290 -17.41 -0.68 -3.43
CA PHE A 290 -16.64 -0.84 -4.66
C PHE A 290 -16.74 0.45 -5.47
N ILE A 291 -15.60 1.10 -5.71
CA ILE A 291 -15.54 2.40 -6.38
C ILE A 291 -14.67 2.25 -7.62
N VAL A 292 -15.24 2.58 -8.78
CA VAL A 292 -14.49 2.74 -10.03
C VAL A 292 -14.24 4.22 -10.25
N VAL A 293 -12.98 4.64 -10.26
CA VAL A 293 -12.59 6.03 -10.49
C VAL A 293 -12.47 6.28 -12.00
N GLU A 294 -13.42 7.02 -12.54
CA GLU A 294 -13.55 7.25 -13.98
C GLU A 294 -12.37 8.02 -14.56
N GLY A 295 -11.85 7.51 -15.68
CA GLY A 295 -10.73 8.07 -16.42
C GLY A 295 -9.43 8.22 -15.61
N ALA A 296 -9.28 7.48 -14.50
CA ALA A 296 -8.05 7.41 -13.73
C ALA A 296 -7.12 6.32 -14.25
N LEU A 297 -5.82 6.58 -14.11
CA LEU A 297 -4.69 5.68 -14.31
C LEU A 297 -4.20 5.18 -12.94
N HIS A 298 -3.29 4.20 -12.95
CA HIS A 298 -2.82 3.52 -11.74
C HIS A 298 -2.33 4.45 -10.62
N GLU A 299 -1.70 5.58 -10.97
CA GLU A 299 -1.04 6.48 -10.01
C GLU A 299 -1.70 7.87 -9.89
N ASN A 300 -2.82 8.12 -10.59
CA ASN A 300 -3.43 9.46 -10.65
C ASN A 300 -4.88 9.56 -10.14
N ALA A 301 -5.45 8.47 -9.60
CA ALA A 301 -6.83 8.47 -9.11
C ALA A 301 -7.09 9.58 -8.06
N TRP A 302 -6.11 9.86 -7.20
CA TRP A 302 -6.14 10.94 -6.19
C TRP A 302 -6.36 12.36 -6.72
N THR A 303 -6.14 12.58 -8.03
CA THR A 303 -6.41 13.87 -8.70
C THR A 303 -7.90 14.06 -9.02
N LYS A 304 -8.69 12.99 -8.97
CA LYS A 304 -10.10 13.00 -9.35
C LYS A 304 -10.97 13.37 -8.15
N ARG A 305 -11.99 14.20 -8.40
CA ARG A 305 -12.98 14.58 -7.38
C ARG A 305 -13.71 13.36 -6.80
N GLN A 306 -14.00 12.36 -7.63
CA GLN A 306 -14.68 11.13 -7.22
C GLN A 306 -13.90 10.37 -6.14
N TRP A 307 -12.58 10.22 -6.34
CA TRP A 307 -11.67 9.61 -5.35
C TRP A 307 -11.75 10.35 -4.01
N ALA A 308 -11.64 11.68 -4.04
CA ALA A 308 -11.62 12.50 -2.82
C ALA A 308 -12.95 12.44 -2.05
N LEU A 309 -14.08 12.35 -2.75
CA LEU A 309 -15.40 12.18 -2.14
C LEU A 309 -15.60 10.78 -1.55
N ALA A 310 -15.16 9.74 -2.27
CA ALA A 310 -15.23 8.36 -1.80
C ALA A 310 -14.39 8.15 -0.53
N MET A 311 -13.13 8.62 -0.53
CA MET A 311 -12.24 8.60 0.63
C MET A 311 -12.87 9.32 1.82
N LYS A 312 -13.34 10.56 1.65
CA LYS A 312 -14.02 11.32 2.70
C LYS A 312 -15.20 10.54 3.28
N SER A 313 -16.11 10.08 2.42
CA SER A 313 -17.35 9.43 2.86
C SER A 313 -17.09 8.10 3.57
N TYR A 314 -16.08 7.34 3.14
CA TYR A 314 -15.70 6.09 3.78
C TYR A 314 -15.03 6.33 5.13
N VAL A 315 -14.05 7.24 5.20
CA VAL A 315 -13.34 7.55 6.45
C VAL A 315 -14.32 8.01 7.52
N HIS A 316 -15.23 8.95 7.20
CA HIS A 316 -16.27 9.36 8.16
C HIS A 316 -17.13 8.19 8.63
N ALA A 317 -17.58 7.30 7.74
CA ALA A 317 -18.41 6.16 8.13
C ALA A 317 -17.69 5.20 9.09
N VAL A 318 -16.38 5.00 8.92
CA VAL A 318 -15.56 4.18 9.83
C VAL A 318 -15.33 4.90 11.16
N SER A 319 -15.06 6.20 11.14
CA SER A 319 -14.89 7.01 12.34
C SER A 319 -16.18 7.11 13.16
N ASP A 320 -17.34 7.23 12.52
CA ASP A 320 -18.61 7.40 13.23
C ASP A 320 -19.10 6.10 13.91
N LYS A 321 -18.61 4.92 13.48
CA LYS A 321 -18.78 3.66 14.21
C LYS A 321 -18.22 3.71 15.65
N ASP A 322 -17.37 4.70 15.99
CA ASP A 322 -16.91 4.95 17.37
C ASP A 322 -18.03 5.38 18.32
N PHE A 323 -18.94 6.25 17.88
CA PHE A 323 -19.86 6.91 18.80
C PHE A 323 -20.95 5.97 19.30
N SER A 324 -21.47 5.10 18.45
CA SER A 324 -22.56 4.19 18.85
C SER A 324 -22.10 3.10 19.83
N ARG A 325 -20.87 2.59 19.69
CA ARG A 325 -20.33 1.54 20.58
C ARG A 325 -19.78 2.06 21.91
N SER A 326 -19.47 3.35 22.00
CA SER A 326 -19.02 3.99 23.25
C SER A 326 -20.19 4.54 24.08
N SER A 327 -21.33 4.88 23.48
CA SER A 327 -22.54 5.30 24.20
C SER A 327 -23.35 4.16 24.83
N GLU A 328 -23.04 2.90 24.48
CA GLU A 328 -23.71 1.70 24.98
C GLU A 328 -22.95 0.99 26.12
N ARG A 329 -21.84 1.55 26.60
CA ARG A 329 -21.04 0.99 27.72
C ARG A 329 -21.20 1.74 29.01
#